data_AF-A0A177MBJ0-F1
#
_entry.id   AF-A0A177MBJ0-F1
#
_cell.length_a   1.000
_cell.length_b   1.000
_cell.length_c   1.000
_cell.angle_alpha   90.00
_cell.angle_beta   90.00
_cell.angle_gamma   90.00
#
_symmetry.space_group_name_H-M   'P 1'
#
loop_
_entity.id
_entity.type
_entity.pdbx_description
1 polymer ?
#
loop_
_entity_poly.entity_id
_entity_poly.type
_entity_poly.pdbx_seq_one_letter_code
_entity_poly.pdbx_strand_id
1 'polypeptide(L)'
;MKTTFIGTLLASLLLASPAQATEYIYRDIMANTLAPEHCQVESKAKENASKNYNIDRFSKKFCQSQGYGWHVDAVTSTGNTVCDTCSNPQEAKCRQEDVVVSCKRIKPGTVGMLPGKG
;
A
#
# COMPACT_ATOMS: atom_id res chain seq x y z
N MET A 1 -23.18 -49.91 15.13
CA MET A 1 -23.41 -48.86 14.12
C MET A 1 -22.80 -47.49 14.48
N LYS A 2 -22.60 -47.12 15.75
CA LYS A 2 -21.97 -45.83 16.13
C LYS A 2 -20.46 -45.74 15.90
N THR A 3 -19.73 -46.85 16.01
CA THR A 3 -18.26 -46.87 15.88
C THR A 3 -17.77 -46.74 14.44
N THR A 4 -18.54 -47.23 13.47
CA THR A 4 -18.21 -47.15 12.04
C THR A 4 -18.28 -45.73 11.50
N PHE A 5 -19.17 -44.90 12.05
CA PHE A 5 -19.35 -43.50 11.63
C PHE A 5 -18.22 -42.58 12.09
N ILE A 6 -17.58 -42.89 13.22
CA ILE A 6 -16.46 -42.11 13.77
C ILE A 6 -15.18 -42.41 12.97
N GLY A 7 -14.98 -43.68 12.57
CA GLY A 7 -13.81 -44.09 11.77
C GLY A 7 -13.78 -43.45 10.38
N THR A 8 -14.94 -43.34 9.71
CA THR A 8 -15.03 -42.70 8.38
C THR A 8 -14.84 -41.18 8.44
N LEU A 9 -15.24 -40.53 9.54
CA LEU A 9 -15.02 -39.10 9.75
C LEU A 9 -13.53 -38.77 10.00
N LEU A 10 -12.82 -39.65 10.71
CA LEU A 10 -11.38 -39.47 10.98
C LEU A 10 -10.52 -39.70 9.73
N ALA A 11 -10.92 -40.64 8.86
CA ALA A 11 -10.23 -40.92 7.61
C ALA A 11 -10.34 -39.79 6.58
N SER A 12 -11.42 -39.02 6.60
CA SER A 12 -11.66 -37.91 5.67
C SER A 12 -10.83 -36.66 6.01
N LEU A 13 -10.41 -36.48 7.27
CA LEU A 13 -9.51 -35.40 7.69
C LEU A 13 -8.06 -35.57 7.19
N LEU A 14 -7.64 -36.80 6.86
CA LEU A 14 -6.28 -37.10 6.40
C LEU A 14 -6.06 -36.85 4.89
N LEU A 15 -7.14 -36.66 4.12
CA LEU A 15 -7.09 -36.33 2.69
C LEU A 15 -7.19 -34.83 2.42
N ALA A 16 -7.27 -34.01 3.47
CA ALA A 16 -7.25 -32.57 3.34
C ALA A 16 -5.81 -32.10 3.06
N SER A 17 -5.46 -31.98 1.78
CA SER A 17 -4.25 -31.25 1.38
C SER A 17 -4.34 -29.81 1.90
N PRO A 18 -3.32 -29.28 2.59
CA PRO A 18 -3.33 -27.88 2.99
C PRO A 18 -3.38 -27.04 1.71
N ALA A 19 -4.48 -26.31 1.52
CA ALA A 19 -4.52 -25.24 0.53
C ALA A 19 -3.40 -24.27 0.89
N GLN A 20 -2.38 -24.18 0.02
CA GLN A 20 -1.28 -23.23 0.19
C GLN A 20 -1.88 -21.83 0.19
N ALA A 21 -2.04 -21.25 1.38
CA ALA A 21 -2.56 -19.91 1.51
C ALA A 21 -1.49 -18.93 1.02
N THR A 22 -1.90 -18.00 0.16
CA THR A 22 -1.04 -16.88 -0.21
C THR A 22 -0.73 -16.07 1.05
N GLU A 23 0.49 -16.20 1.57
CA GLU A 23 0.92 -15.33 2.66
C GLU A 23 1.30 -13.97 2.10
N TYR A 24 1.01 -12.94 2.86
CA TYR A 24 1.32 -11.56 2.52
C TYR A 24 2.26 -10.97 3.55
N ILE A 25 3.18 -10.13 3.08
CA ILE A 25 4.03 -9.30 3.92
C ILE A 25 3.45 -7.88 3.85
N TYR A 26 3.30 -7.29 5.03
CA TYR A 26 2.78 -5.94 5.21
C TYR A 26 3.89 -5.05 5.76
N ARG A 27 3.88 -3.78 5.37
CA ARG A 27 4.78 -2.78 5.94
C ARG A 27 4.16 -1.40 5.86
N ASP A 28 4.19 -0.71 6.98
CA ASP A 28 3.85 0.71 7.04
C ASP A 28 5.05 1.56 6.65
N ILE A 29 4.81 2.51 5.76
CA ILE A 29 5.80 3.45 5.24
C ILE A 29 5.26 4.85 5.45
N MET A 30 6.07 5.68 6.11
CA MET A 30 5.84 7.11 6.26
C MET A 30 6.72 7.86 5.27
N ALA A 31 6.13 8.70 4.43
CA ALA A 31 6.86 9.45 3.41
C ALA A 31 6.16 10.76 3.03
N ASN A 32 6.92 11.65 2.41
CA ASN A 32 6.42 12.94 1.92
C ASN A 32 6.09 12.86 0.44
N THR A 33 5.01 13.50 0.01
CA THR A 33 4.71 13.68 -1.41
C THR A 33 5.64 14.73 -2.03
N LEU A 34 5.71 14.74 -3.36
CA LEU A 34 6.44 15.77 -4.07
C LEU A 34 5.50 16.94 -4.37
N ALA A 35 5.97 18.15 -4.03
CA ALA A 35 5.31 19.37 -4.46
C ALA A 35 5.39 19.51 -6.00
N PRO A 36 4.40 20.15 -6.65
CA PRO A 36 4.47 20.44 -8.07
C PRO A 36 5.64 21.39 -8.40
N GLU A 37 6.19 21.25 -9.60
CA GLU A 37 7.32 22.09 -10.05
C GLU A 37 6.92 23.55 -10.27
N HIS A 38 5.66 23.82 -10.58
CA HIS A 38 5.13 25.16 -10.79
C HIS A 38 4.47 25.71 -9.52
N CYS A 39 4.57 27.02 -9.33
CA CYS A 39 3.91 27.74 -8.26
C CYS A 39 2.42 27.92 -8.58
N GLN A 40 1.58 27.97 -7.55
CA GLN A 40 0.16 28.23 -7.67
C GLN A 40 -0.29 29.13 -6.53
N VAL A 41 -1.44 29.79 -6.68
CA VAL A 41 -2.10 30.49 -5.57
C VAL A 41 -2.19 29.55 -4.37
N GLU A 42 -1.77 30.01 -3.19
CA GLU A 42 -1.56 29.16 -2.02
C GLU A 42 -2.76 28.27 -1.67
N SER A 43 -3.99 28.81 -1.75
CA SER A 43 -5.21 28.05 -1.51
C SER A 43 -5.37 26.85 -2.45
N LYS A 44 -5.10 27.06 -3.75
CA LYS A 44 -5.14 26.03 -4.78
C LYS A 44 -3.99 25.03 -4.62
N ALA A 45 -2.81 25.51 -4.21
CA ALA A 45 -1.67 24.65 -3.95
C ALA A 45 -1.97 23.68 -2.79
N LYS A 46 -2.57 24.17 -1.70
CA LYS A 46 -3.00 23.35 -0.55
C LYS A 46 -4.03 22.32 -0.94
N GLU A 47 -5.08 22.74 -1.67
CA GLU A 47 -6.15 21.85 -2.14
C GLU A 47 -5.58 20.73 -3.03
N ASN A 48 -4.68 21.08 -3.95
CA ASN A 48 -4.05 20.10 -4.82
C ASN A 48 -3.19 19.13 -4.03
N ALA A 49 -2.37 19.60 -3.08
CA ALA A 49 -1.54 18.73 -2.27
C ALA A 49 -2.37 17.71 -1.47
N SER A 50 -3.51 18.13 -0.90
CA SER A 50 -4.38 17.28 -0.10
C SER A 50 -5.38 16.43 -0.91
N LYS A 51 -5.38 16.53 -2.23
CA LYS A 51 -6.34 15.81 -3.07
C LYS A 51 -6.10 14.30 -3.00
N ASN A 52 -7.14 13.52 -2.74
CA ASN A 52 -7.06 12.04 -2.66
C ASN A 52 -6.35 11.41 -3.86
N TYR A 53 -6.59 11.93 -5.07
CA TYR A 53 -5.87 11.48 -6.28
C TYR A 53 -4.35 11.54 -6.14
N ASN A 54 -3.82 12.61 -5.54
CA ASN A 54 -2.38 12.76 -5.32
C ASN A 54 -1.91 11.83 -4.21
N ILE A 55 -2.66 11.71 -3.12
CA ILE A 55 -2.35 10.77 -2.04
C ILE A 55 -2.25 9.34 -2.60
N ASP A 56 -3.24 8.87 -3.36
CA ASP A 56 -3.25 7.54 -3.97
C ASP A 56 -2.08 7.33 -4.93
N ARG A 57 -1.81 8.34 -5.77
CA ARG A 57 -0.71 8.29 -6.74
C ARG A 57 0.64 8.15 -6.04
N PHE A 58 0.89 8.93 -4.99
CA PHE A 58 2.14 8.87 -4.24
C PHE A 58 2.22 7.65 -3.34
N SER A 59 1.11 7.19 -2.77
CA SER A 59 1.04 5.96 -1.97
C SER A 59 1.53 4.73 -2.75
N LYS A 60 1.09 4.61 -4.01
CA LYS A 60 1.59 3.56 -4.92
C LYS A 60 3.09 3.67 -5.16
N LYS A 61 3.60 4.89 -5.36
CA LYS A 61 5.05 5.14 -5.54
C LYS A 61 5.84 4.80 -4.29
N PHE A 62 5.32 5.09 -3.10
CA PHE A 62 5.96 4.75 -1.83
C PHE A 62 6.12 3.23 -1.72
N CYS A 63 5.03 2.46 -1.90
CA CYS A 63 5.10 1.00 -1.90
C CYS A 63 6.05 0.45 -2.97
N GLN A 64 6.01 1.02 -4.18
CA GLN A 64 6.86 0.59 -5.28
C GLN A 64 8.35 0.81 -4.96
N SER A 65 8.70 1.96 -4.40
CA SER A 65 10.09 2.29 -4.01
C SER A 65 10.65 1.35 -2.94
N GLN A 66 9.77 0.72 -2.14
CA GLN A 66 10.14 -0.22 -1.08
C GLN A 66 10.06 -1.68 -1.53
N GLY A 67 9.83 -1.95 -2.83
CA GLY A 67 9.77 -3.31 -3.37
C GLY A 67 8.44 -4.04 -3.14
N TYR A 68 7.37 -3.33 -2.75
CA TYR A 68 6.03 -3.90 -2.59
C TYR A 68 5.19 -3.81 -3.88
N GLY A 69 5.72 -3.20 -4.93
CA GLY A 69 5.01 -2.98 -6.18
C GLY A 69 3.92 -1.92 -6.04
N TRP A 70 2.87 -2.04 -6.84
CA TRP A 70 1.81 -1.03 -6.93
C TRP A 70 0.64 -1.28 -5.97
N HIS A 71 0.72 -2.32 -5.16
CA HIS A 71 -0.37 -2.74 -4.29
C HIS A 71 -0.28 -2.03 -2.94
N VAL A 72 -1.24 -1.13 -2.71
CA VAL A 72 -1.49 -0.44 -1.45
C VAL A 72 -2.60 -1.20 -0.74
N ASP A 73 -2.39 -1.54 0.52
CA ASP A 73 -3.43 -2.14 1.37
C ASP A 73 -4.34 -1.06 1.93
N ALA A 74 -3.75 -0.03 2.54
CA ALA A 74 -4.48 1.11 3.08
C ALA A 74 -3.60 2.37 3.16
N VAL A 75 -4.23 3.54 3.06
CA VAL A 75 -3.65 4.81 3.49
C VAL A 75 -4.14 5.05 4.91
N THR A 76 -3.23 4.99 5.90
CA THR A 76 -3.58 5.08 7.32
C THR A 76 -3.56 6.52 7.84
N SER A 77 -2.79 7.40 7.19
CA SER A 77 -2.78 8.85 7.46
C SER A 77 -2.47 9.62 6.19
N THR A 78 -3.19 10.72 5.95
CA THR A 78 -2.93 11.63 4.83
C THR A 78 -1.87 12.69 5.13
N GLY A 79 -1.38 12.76 6.37
CA GLY A 79 -0.32 13.68 6.76
C GLY A 79 -0.77 15.15 6.85
N ASN A 80 0.23 16.04 6.83
CA ASN A 80 0.06 17.49 6.95
C ASN A 80 0.48 18.24 5.68
N THR A 81 -0.36 19.20 5.26
CA THR A 81 -0.05 20.02 4.09
C THR A 81 0.97 21.10 4.47
N VAL A 82 2.17 21.02 3.91
CA VAL A 82 3.26 21.98 4.10
C VAL A 82 3.55 22.71 2.79
N CYS A 83 3.75 24.02 2.86
CA CYS A 83 3.90 24.88 1.70
C CYS A 83 5.18 25.71 1.77
N ASP A 84 5.93 25.72 0.67
CA ASP A 84 7.08 26.58 0.48
C ASP A 84 6.65 27.81 -0.34
N THR A 85 7.04 29.01 0.08
CA THR A 85 6.75 30.26 -0.62
C THR A 85 7.52 30.36 -1.93
N CYS A 86 6.86 30.86 -2.96
CA CYS A 86 7.49 31.16 -4.24
C CYS A 86 8.00 32.61 -4.30
N SER A 87 8.58 33.01 -5.44
CA SER A 87 9.03 34.39 -5.67
C SER A 87 7.89 35.41 -5.54
N ASN A 88 6.65 35.00 -5.84
CA ASN A 88 5.45 35.78 -5.58
C ASN A 88 4.88 35.38 -4.20
N PRO A 89 4.67 36.31 -3.25
CA PRO A 89 4.14 36.02 -1.93
C PRO A 89 2.75 35.38 -1.91
N GLN A 90 1.97 35.54 -2.98
CA GLN A 90 0.62 34.94 -3.09
C GLN A 90 0.66 33.50 -3.63
N GLU A 91 1.83 33.03 -4.06
CA GLU A 91 2.02 31.72 -4.65
C GLU A 91 2.88 30.83 -3.77
N ALA A 92 2.52 29.54 -3.74
CA ALA A 92 3.22 28.54 -2.96
C ALA A 92 3.29 27.20 -3.72
N LYS A 93 4.24 26.38 -3.29
CA LYS A 93 4.35 24.96 -3.65
C LYS A 93 4.05 24.14 -2.41
N CYS A 94 2.94 23.42 -2.42
CA CYS A 94 2.54 22.60 -1.29
C CYS A 94 2.75 21.11 -1.57
N ARG A 95 3.09 20.37 -0.51
CA ARG A 95 3.18 18.91 -0.47
C ARG A 95 2.48 18.40 0.79
N GLN A 96 2.29 17.09 0.84
CA GLN A 96 1.82 16.40 2.03
C GLN A 96 3.01 15.72 2.70
N GLU A 97 3.25 16.02 3.96
CA GLU A 97 4.29 15.41 4.78
C GLU A 97 3.70 14.38 5.73
N ASP A 98 4.48 13.35 6.05
CA ASP A 98 4.08 12.28 6.97
C ASP A 98 2.83 11.50 6.52
N VAL A 99 2.71 11.25 5.21
CA VAL A 99 1.69 10.32 4.69
C VAL A 99 2.09 8.91 5.08
N VAL A 100 1.20 8.20 5.77
CA VAL A 100 1.43 6.82 6.21
C VAL A 100 0.61 5.85 5.37
N VAL A 101 1.28 4.87 4.78
CA VAL A 101 0.70 3.90 3.86
C VAL A 101 1.10 2.49 4.28
N SER A 102 0.12 1.61 4.41
CA SER A 102 0.32 0.16 4.54
C SER A 102 0.47 -0.44 3.15
N CYS A 103 1.67 -0.97 2.88
CA CYS A 103 1.99 -1.65 1.64
C CYS A 103 1.91 -3.16 1.83
N LYS A 104 1.40 -3.86 0.82
CA LYS A 104 1.19 -5.32 0.87
C LYS A 104 1.77 -5.99 -0.36
N ARG A 105 2.54 -7.05 -0.15
CA ARG A 105 3.06 -7.89 -1.24
C ARG A 105 2.96 -9.36 -0.87
N ILE A 106 2.91 -10.23 -1.88
CA ILE A 106 2.95 -11.67 -1.67
C ILE A 106 4.32 -12.05 -1.11
N LYS A 107 4.34 -12.91 -0.09
CA LYS A 107 5.58 -13.49 0.44
C LYS A 107 6.20 -14.39 -0.62
N PRO A 108 7.47 -14.20 -0.98
CA PRO A 108 8.13 -15.09 -1.94
C PRO A 108 8.04 -16.54 -1.49
N GLY A 109 7.60 -17.43 -2.39
CA GLY A 109 7.50 -18.87 -2.15
C GLY A 109 6.15 -19.40 -1.63
N THR A 110 5.12 -18.57 -1.40
CA THR A 110 3.82 -19.04 -0.86
C THR A 110 2.75 -19.34 -1.89
N VAL A 111 2.93 -18.84 -3.10
CA VAL A 111 2.24 -19.31 -4.31
C VAL A 111 3.33 -19.74 -5.27
N GLY A 112 3.09 -20.72 -6.15
CA GLY A 112 4.08 -21.36 -7.04
C GLY A 112 4.75 -20.45 -8.09
N MET A 113 5.07 -19.22 -7.72
CA MET A 113 5.94 -18.28 -8.42
C MET A 113 7.38 -18.79 -8.31
N LEU A 114 7.73 -19.76 -9.17
CA LEU A 114 9.11 -20.16 -9.39
C LEU A 114 9.86 -18.95 -9.95
N PRO A 115 10.88 -18.41 -9.24
CA PRO A 115 11.66 -17.31 -9.76
C PRO A 115 12.38 -17.77 -11.05
N GLY A 116 12.18 -17.04 -12.17
CA GLY A 116 13.00 -17.20 -13.38
C GLY A 116 12.43 -18.03 -14.54
N LYS A 117 11.13 -18.34 -14.57
CA LYS A 117 10.48 -18.83 -15.81
C LYS A 117 9.40 -17.83 -16.24
N GLY A 118 9.79 -16.86 -17.06
CA GLY A 118 8.92 -15.94 -17.78
C GLY A 118 9.17 -16.08 -19.28
#